data_AF-A0A9N9JMR2-F1
#
_entry.id   AF-A0A9N9JMR2-F1
#
_cell.length_a   1.000
_cell.length_b   1.000
_cell.length_c   1.000
_cell.angle_alpha   90.00
_cell.angle_beta   90.00
_cell.angle_gamma   90.00
#
_symmetry.space_group_name_H-M   'P 1'
#
loop_
_entity.id
_entity.type
_entity.pdbx_description
1 polymer ?
#
loop_
_entity_poly.entity_id
_entity_poly.type
_entity_poly.pdbx_seq_one_letter_code
_entity_poly.pdbx_strand_id
1 'polypeptide(L)'
;MDTNIAKLFQTVAASSDYNDAFMMYKKIKDEGNNDFKRQIKFKMGLHLLAGVGCYKNIAEGCKFIIEAGRLGLSDAIRWTKDHGNKDDYSAGEASKIFFR
;
A
#
# COMPACT_ATOMS: atom_id res chain seq x y z
N MET A 1 5.76 -8.48 20.19
CA MET A 1 5.65 -7.56 19.04
C MET A 1 7.07 -7.44 18.50
N ASP A 2 7.36 -7.90 17.28
CA ASP A 2 8.70 -7.76 16.71
C ASP A 2 8.97 -6.27 16.43
N THR A 3 9.63 -5.61 17.38
CA THR A 3 9.95 -4.18 17.39
C THR A 3 10.73 -3.75 16.15
N ASN A 4 11.43 -4.69 15.49
CA ASN A 4 12.23 -4.45 14.29
C ASN A 4 11.37 -4.17 13.04
N ILE A 5 10.29 -4.93 12.82
CA ILE A 5 9.44 -4.75 11.62
C ILE A 5 8.65 -3.46 11.73
N ALA A 6 8.17 -3.13 12.93
CA ALA A 6 7.44 -1.89 13.18
C ALA A 6 8.28 -0.65 12.87
N LYS A 7 9.52 -0.63 13.35
CA LYS A 7 10.46 0.45 13.10
C LYS A 7 10.84 0.53 11.62
N LEU A 8 11.07 -0.62 10.98
CA LEU A 8 11.36 -0.66 9.54
C LEU A 8 10.19 -0.11 8.71
N PHE A 9 8.95 -0.49 9.03
CA PHE A 9 7.77 0.05 8.36
C PHE A 9 7.69 1.58 8.50
N GLN A 10 7.93 2.14 9.69
CA GLN A 10 7.92 3.58 9.89
C GLN A 10 9.01 4.29 9.08
N THR A 11 10.23 3.76 9.06
CA THR A 11 11.33 4.29 8.24
C THR A 11 10.98 4.28 6.76
N VAL A 12 10.45 3.15 6.27
CA VAL A 12 10.06 2.98 4.86
C VAL A 12 8.93 3.93 4.49
N ALA A 13 7.93 4.08 5.35
CA ALA A 13 6.78 4.96 5.12
C ALA A 13 7.14 6.45 5.12
N ALA A 14 8.23 6.84 5.78
CA ALA A 14 8.76 8.20 5.81
C ALA A 14 9.83 8.46 4.73
N SER A 15 10.21 7.45 3.95
CA SER A 15 11.22 7.59 2.90
C SER A 15 10.69 8.42 1.73
N SER A 16 11.45 9.43 1.32
CA SER A 16 11.23 10.14 0.05
C SER A 16 11.75 9.35 -1.17
N ASP A 17 12.60 8.34 -0.95
CA ASP A 17 12.95 7.39 -2.00
C ASP A 17 11.87 6.31 -2.08
N TYR A 18 10.94 6.52 -2.99
CA TYR A 18 9.82 5.61 -3.18
C TYR A 18 10.20 4.28 -3.82
N ASN A 19 11.30 4.21 -4.58
CA ASN A 19 11.75 2.97 -5.20
C ASN A 19 12.29 2.02 -4.14
N ASP A 20 13.18 2.53 -3.29
CA ASP A 20 13.68 1.79 -2.14
C ASP A 20 12.54 1.45 -1.17
N ALA A 21 11.61 2.38 -0.96
CA ALA A 21 10.47 2.13 -0.09
C ALA A 21 9.61 0.95 -0.58
N PHE A 22 9.29 0.93 -1.88
CA PHE A 22 8.51 -0.14 -2.48
C PHE A 22 9.23 -1.50 -2.41
N MET A 23 10.54 -1.50 -2.65
CA MET A 23 11.37 -2.70 -2.52
C MET A 23 11.40 -3.24 -1.09
N MET A 24 11.45 -2.35 -0.09
CA MET A 24 11.39 -2.76 1.30
C MET A 24 10.01 -3.30 1.68
N TYR A 25 8.92 -2.66 1.26
CA TYR A 25 7.57 -3.19 1.46
C TYR A 25 7.43 -4.62 0.91
N LYS A 26 7.96 -4.89 -0.28
CA LYS A 26 7.98 -6.24 -0.85
C LYS A 26 8.66 -7.27 0.05
N LYS A 27 9.75 -6.90 0.74
CA LYS A 27 10.47 -7.79 1.66
C LYS A 27 9.69 -8.09 2.94
N ILE A 28 8.90 -7.13 3.43
CA ILE A 28 8.24 -7.25 4.75
C ILE A 28 6.74 -7.53 4.68
N LYS A 29 6.14 -7.59 3.48
CA LYS A 29 4.67 -7.72 3.30
C LYS A 29 4.03 -8.94 3.97
N ASP A 30 4.80 -10.01 4.16
CA ASP A 30 4.33 -11.26 4.74
C ASP A 30 4.79 -11.45 6.20
N GLU A 31 5.53 -10.48 6.74
CA GLU A 31 6.11 -10.51 8.07
C GLU A 31 5.18 -9.92 9.13
N GLY A 32 5.42 -10.27 10.39
CA GLY A 32 4.68 -9.72 11.54
C GLY A 32 3.23 -10.19 11.62
N ASN A 33 2.41 -9.44 12.38
CA ASN A 33 1.00 -9.75 12.60
C ASN A 33 0.09 -9.11 11.52
N ASN A 34 -1.21 -9.44 11.56
CA ASN A 34 -2.17 -8.93 10.58
C ASN A 34 -2.28 -7.40 10.55
N ASP A 35 -2.03 -6.72 11.67
CA ASP A 35 -2.05 -5.26 11.75
C ASP A 35 -0.93 -4.59 10.95
N PHE A 36 0.23 -5.23 10.85
CA PHE A 36 1.31 -4.78 9.97
C PHE A 36 1.04 -5.13 8.53
N LYS A 37 0.66 -6.39 8.27
CA LYS A 37 0.40 -6.87 6.90
C LYS A 37 -0.65 -6.01 6.21
N ARG A 38 -1.75 -5.64 6.89
CA ARG A 38 -2.79 -4.79 6.30
C ARG A 38 -2.27 -3.40 5.90
N GLN A 39 -1.41 -2.79 6.71
CA GLN A 39 -0.83 -1.47 6.41
C GLN A 39 0.15 -1.54 5.24
N ILE A 40 1.05 -2.54 5.24
CA ILE A 40 2.01 -2.73 4.15
C ILE A 40 1.29 -2.99 2.83
N LYS A 41 0.30 -3.88 2.83
CA LYS A 41 -0.50 -4.18 1.63
C LYS A 41 -1.21 -2.93 1.11
N PHE A 42 -1.81 -2.13 2.00
CA PHE A 42 -2.45 -0.89 1.57
C PHE A 42 -1.46 0.09 0.93
N LYS A 43 -0.28 0.29 1.54
CA LYS A 43 0.78 1.12 0.96
C LYS A 43 1.25 0.59 -0.39
N MET A 44 1.57 -0.69 -0.49
CA MET A 44 1.95 -1.32 -1.77
C MET A 44 0.88 -1.12 -2.84
N GLY A 45 -0.39 -1.27 -2.46
CA GLY A 45 -1.53 -1.01 -3.33
C GLY A 45 -1.50 0.39 -3.91
N LEU A 46 -1.37 1.41 -3.06
CA LEU A 46 -1.28 2.81 -3.50
C LEU A 46 -0.08 3.07 -4.43
N HIS A 47 1.09 2.51 -4.12
CA HIS A 47 2.28 2.64 -4.96
C HIS A 47 2.05 2.05 -6.37
N LEU A 48 1.49 0.84 -6.45
CA LEU A 48 1.19 0.16 -7.71
C LEU A 48 0.11 0.87 -8.51
N LEU A 49 -0.93 1.42 -7.85
CA LEU A 49 -1.93 2.24 -8.52
C LEU A 49 -1.33 3.53 -9.08
N ALA A 50 -0.49 4.20 -8.30
CA ALA A 50 0.11 5.48 -8.66
C ALA A 50 1.29 5.36 -9.64
N GLY A 51 1.95 4.19 -9.71
CA GLY A 51 3.22 4.02 -10.42
C GLY A 51 4.39 4.75 -9.77
N VAL A 52 4.35 4.92 -8.44
CA VAL A 52 5.35 5.67 -7.68
C VAL A 52 6.32 4.68 -7.04
N GLY A 53 7.62 4.79 -7.36
CA GLY A 53 8.63 3.85 -6.88
C GLY A 53 8.51 2.43 -7.45
N CYS A 54 7.63 2.22 -8.42
CA CYS A 54 7.44 0.96 -9.12
C CYS A 54 6.71 1.19 -10.44
N TYR A 55 6.71 0.19 -11.32
CA TYR A 55 5.85 0.20 -12.50
C TYR A 55 4.38 0.18 -12.08
N LYS A 56 3.58 1.07 -12.67
CA LYS A 56 2.13 1.11 -12.45
C LYS A 56 1.51 -0.23 -12.81
N ASN A 57 0.77 -0.81 -11.87
CA ASN A 57 0.05 -2.06 -12.05
C ASN A 57 -1.28 -2.00 -11.30
N ILE A 58 -2.35 -1.65 -12.03
CA ILE A 58 -3.68 -1.43 -11.44
C ILE A 58 -4.19 -2.73 -10.83
N ALA A 59 -4.13 -3.84 -11.56
CA ALA A 59 -4.69 -5.12 -11.12
C ALA A 59 -4.05 -5.61 -9.81
N GLU A 60 -2.71 -5.57 -9.73
CA GLU A 60 -1.99 -5.96 -8.52
C GLU A 60 -2.22 -4.97 -7.37
N GLY A 61 -2.25 -3.66 -7.67
CA GLY A 61 -2.57 -2.63 -6.69
C GLY A 61 -3.93 -2.83 -6.03
N CYS A 62 -4.95 -3.11 -6.85
CA CYS A 62 -6.31 -3.41 -6.38
C CYS A 62 -6.34 -4.63 -5.46
N LYS A 63 -5.65 -5.71 -5.86
CA LYS A 63 -5.57 -6.94 -5.08
C LYS A 63 -5.03 -6.67 -3.68
N PHE A 64 -3.94 -5.90 -3.57
CA PHE A 64 -3.36 -5.57 -2.27
C PHE A 64 -4.28 -4.70 -1.39
N ILE A 65 -4.98 -3.73 -1.96
CA ILE A 65 -5.96 -2.92 -1.22
C ILE A 65 -7.12 -3.81 -0.73
N ILE A 66 -7.65 -4.70 -1.57
CA ILE A 66 -8.71 -5.65 -1.17
C ILE A 66 -8.23 -6.55 -0.04
N GLU A 67 -7.00 -7.08 -0.12
CA GLU A 67 -6.42 -7.90 0.96
C GLU A 67 -6.24 -7.11 2.25
N ALA A 68 -5.81 -5.85 2.19
CA ALA A 68 -5.73 -4.98 3.36
C ALA A 68 -7.10 -4.74 4.00
N GLY A 69 -8.14 -4.55 3.17
CA GLY A 69 -9.52 -4.40 3.64
C GLY A 69 -10.06 -5.68 4.29
N ARG A 70 -9.75 -6.86 3.74
CA ARG A 70 -10.09 -8.17 4.33
C ARG A 70 -9.43 -8.39 5.70
N LEU A 71 -8.26 -7.80 5.92
CA LEU A 71 -7.58 -7.77 7.22
C LEU A 71 -8.11 -6.65 8.15
N GLY A 72 -9.20 -5.99 7.79
CA GLY A 72 -9.89 -5.01 8.62
C GLY A 72 -9.28 -3.61 8.62
N LEU A 73 -8.48 -3.23 7.60
CA LEU A 73 -8.00 -1.86 7.50
C LEU A 73 -9.11 -0.94 6.97
N SER A 74 -9.60 -0.03 7.82
CA SER A 74 -10.68 0.90 7.47
C SER A 74 -10.40 1.75 6.24
N ASP A 75 -9.16 2.24 6.08
CA ASP A 75 -8.77 3.04 4.91
C ASP A 75 -8.86 2.24 3.62
N ALA A 76 -8.48 0.96 3.65
CA ALA A 76 -8.60 0.09 2.49
C ALA A 76 -10.07 -0.25 2.18
N ILE A 77 -10.89 -0.52 3.20
CA ILE A 77 -12.33 -0.76 3.04
C ILE A 77 -13.02 0.48 2.45
N ARG A 78 -12.66 1.66 2.93
CA ARG A 78 -13.16 2.92 2.39
C ARG A 78 -12.69 3.12 0.95
N TRP A 79 -11.42 2.84 0.67
CA TRP A 79 -10.87 2.94 -0.68
C TRP A 79 -11.63 2.03 -1.66
N THR A 80 -11.83 0.77 -1.31
CA THR A 80 -12.56 -0.18 -2.17
C THR A 80 -14.00 0.25 -2.39
N LYS A 81 -14.65 0.83 -1.38
CA LYS A 81 -16.02 1.38 -1.50
C LYS A 81 -16.07 2.60 -2.42
N ASP A 82 -15.16 3.55 -2.24
CA ASP A 82 -15.19 4.85 -2.92
C ASP A 82 -14.64 4.77 -4.36
N HIS A 83 -13.77 3.80 -4.62
CA HIS A 83 -12.99 3.71 -5.87
C HIS A 83 -13.12 2.37 -6.61
N GLY A 84 -13.71 1.34 -5.99
CA GLY A 84 -13.61 -0.03 -6.49
C GLY A 84 -14.41 -0.34 -7.76
N ASN A 85 -15.36 0.52 -8.11
CA ASN A 85 -16.17 0.40 -9.32
C ASN A 85 -15.66 1.28 -10.48
N LYS A 86 -14.50 1.94 -10.33
CA LYS A 86 -13.92 2.78 -11.38
C LYS A 86 -12.94 1.97 -12.22
N ASP A 87 -12.92 2.23 -13.53
CA ASP A 87 -12.11 1.47 -14.50
C ASP A 87 -10.61 1.45 -14.18
N ASP A 88 -10.08 2.50 -13.55
CA ASP A 88 -8.68 2.60 -13.13
C ASP A 88 -8.47 2.44 -11.61
N TYR A 89 -9.52 2.06 -10.88
CA TYR A 89 -9.54 2.01 -9.41
C TYR A 89 -9.11 3.32 -8.73
N SER A 90 -9.32 4.45 -9.41
CA SER A 90 -8.84 5.78 -9.04
C SER A 90 -7.32 5.88 -8.87
N ALA A 91 -6.57 5.27 -9.80
CA ALA A 91 -5.12 5.42 -9.87
C ALA A 91 -4.66 6.89 -9.87
N GLY A 92 -5.40 7.78 -10.52
CA GLY A 92 -5.11 9.22 -10.48
C GLY A 92 -5.24 9.84 -9.08
N GLU A 93 -6.19 9.38 -8.27
CA GLU A 93 -6.32 9.83 -6.87
C GLU A 93 -5.20 9.26 -6.00
N ALA A 94 -4.75 8.03 -6.26
CA ALA A 94 -3.60 7.45 -5.56
C ALA A 94 -2.33 8.28 -5.78
N SER A 95 -2.07 8.76 -7.00
CA SER A 95 -0.91 9.62 -7.29
C SER A 95 -0.93 10.92 -6.49
N LYS A 96 -2.10 11.53 -6.29
CA LYS A 96 -2.23 12.78 -5.51
C LYS A 96 -1.82 12.64 -4.05
N ILE A 97 -1.77 11.42 -3.51
CA ILE A 97 -1.32 11.17 -2.13
C ILE A 97 0.19 11.37 -2.00
N PHE A 98 0.96 11.08 -3.07
CA PHE A 98 2.42 11.11 -3.05
C PHE A 98 3.04 12.46 -3.43
N PHE A 99 2.28 13.33 -4.11
CA PHE A 99 2.75 14.60 -4.68
C PHE A 99 2.10 15.83 -4.03
N ARG A 100 1.65 15.70 -2.78
CA ARG A 100 1.08 16.80 -1.98
C ARG A 100 2.15 17.60 -1.26
#